data_AF-A0A5K1EE28-F1
#
_entry.id   AF-A0A5K1EE28-F1
#
_cell.length_a   1.000
_cell.length_b   1.000
_cell.length_c   1.000
_cell.angle_alpha   90.00
_cell.angle_beta   90.00
_cell.angle_gamma   90.00
#
_symmetry.space_group_name_H-M   'P 1'
#
loop_
_entity.id
_entity.type
_entity.pdbx_description
1 polymer ?
#
loop_
_entity_poly.entity_id
_entity_poly.type
_entity_poly.pdbx_seq_one_letter_code
_entity_poly.pdbx_strand_id
1 'polypeptide(L)' 'VKGEISYNGHKLKEFVPQKTSAYISQHDVHIGEMTVKETLDFSASCQGVGARY' A
#
# COMPACT_ATOMS: atom_id res chain seq x y z
N VAL A 1 -15.67 23.17 12.08
CA VAL A 1 -16.24 22.45 10.91
C VAL A 1 -16.03 20.95 11.14
N LYS A 2 -17.04 20.10 10.89
CA LYS A 2 -16.93 18.63 10.90
C LYS A 2 -17.24 18.10 9.51
N GLY A 3 -16.57 17.02 9.09
CA GLY A 3 -16.76 16.35 7.80
C GLY A 3 -16.52 14.85 7.92
N GLU A 4 -16.99 14.09 6.93
CA GLU A 4 -16.81 12.64 6.83
C GLU A 4 -15.96 12.30 5.60
N ILE A 5 -15.08 11.31 5.71
CA ILE A 5 -14.19 10.85 4.64
C ILE A 5 -14.71 9.51 4.12
N SER A 6 -14.82 9.39 2.81
CA SER A 6 -15.13 8.14 2.12
C SER A 6 -14.10 7.86 1.03
N TYR A 7 -14.01 6.60 0.62
CA TYR A 7 -13.19 6.13 -0.49
C TYR A 7 -14.10 5.43 -1.48
N ASN A 8 -14.24 5.97 -2.70
CA ASN A 8 -15.19 5.46 -3.71
C ASN A 8 -16.63 5.29 -3.15
N GLY A 9 -17.08 6.18 -2.27
CA GLY A 9 -18.41 6.12 -1.65
C GLY A 9 -18.51 5.22 -0.41
N HIS A 10 -17.46 4.48 -0.06
CA HIS A 10 -17.41 3.60 1.11
C HIS A 10 -16.78 4.27 2.31
N LYS A 11 -17.30 4.01 3.52
CA LYS A 11 -16.66 4.47 4.75
C LYS A 11 -15.37 3.67 4.99
N LEU A 12 -14.35 4.30 5.55
CA LEU A 12 -13.04 3.64 5.80
C LEU A 12 -13.12 2.42 6.75
N LYS A 13 -14.23 2.25 7.48
CA LYS A 13 -14.52 1.08 8.31
C LYS A 13 -15.11 -0.12 7.55
N GLU A 14 -15.46 0.05 6.29
CA GLU A 14 -16.10 -0.99 5.45
C GLU A 14 -15.08 -1.89 4.74
N PHE A 15 -13.80 -1.50 4.72
CA PHE A 15 -12.71 -2.25 4.10
C PHE A 15 -11.39 -1.97 4.84
N VAL A 16 -10.28 -2.53 4.36
CA VAL A 16 -8.93 -2.27 4.89
C VAL A 16 -8.18 -1.36 3.93
N PRO A 17 -8.10 -0.03 4.17
CA PRO A 17 -7.50 0.92 3.25
C PRO A 17 -6.07 0.58 2.84
N GLN A 18 -5.28 0.05 3.77
CA GLN A 18 -3.88 -0.33 3.56
C GLN A 18 -3.70 -1.47 2.53
N LYS A 19 -4.77 -2.20 2.20
CA LYS A 19 -4.75 -3.24 1.15
C LYS A 19 -5.19 -2.72 -0.22
N THR A 20 -5.67 -1.48 -0.30
CA THR A 20 -6.28 -0.89 -1.50
C THR A 20 -5.63 0.42 -1.93
N SER A 21 -4.90 1.07 -1.03
CA SER A 21 -4.13 2.27 -1.30
C SER A 21 -2.77 2.20 -0.61
N ALA A 22 -1.78 2.87 -1.18
CA ALA A 22 -0.44 2.96 -0.63
C ALA A 22 -0.14 4.42 -0.25
N TYR A 23 0.49 4.60 0.91
CA TYR A 23 1.03 5.89 1.33
C TYR A 23 2.52 5.94 0.99
N ILE A 24 2.94 6.96 0.23
CA ILE A 24 4.34 7.19 -0.09
C ILE A 24 4.87 8.25 0.88
N SER A 25 5.70 7.80 1.82
CA SER A 25 6.31 8.64 2.82
C SER A 25 7.44 9.47 2.21
N GLN A 26 7.72 10.64 2.79
CA GLN A 26 8.89 11.44 2.42
C GLN A 26 10.22 10.73 2.77
N HIS A 27 10.20 9.83 3.75
CA HIS A 27 11.36 9.03 4.12
C HIS A 27 11.39 7.76 3.27
N ASP A 28 12.51 7.52 2.62
CA ASP A 28 12.71 6.32 1.84
C ASP A 28 13.00 5.13 2.78
N VAL A 29 12.33 4.02 2.50
CA VAL A 29 12.56 2.73 3.18
C VAL A 29 13.09 1.76 2.13
N HIS A 30 14.34 1.97 1.70
CA HIS A 30 15.02 1.11 0.72
C HIS A 30 16.28 0.49 1.33
N ILE A 31 16.62 -0.73 0.90
CA ILE A 31 17.87 -1.40 1.23
C ILE A 31 18.87 -1.05 0.13
N GLY A 32 19.89 -0.26 0.45
CA GLY A 32 20.81 0.31 -0.54
C GLY A 32 21.68 -0.71 -1.27
N GLU A 33 21.81 -1.91 -0.72
CA GLU A 33 22.55 -3.03 -1.27
C GLU A 33 21.78 -3.82 -2.34
N MET A 34 20.46 -3.65 -2.42
CA MET A 34 19.60 -4.38 -3.37
C MET A 34 19.52 -3.66 -4.71
N THR A 35 19.46 -4.43 -5.80
CA THR A 35 19.09 -3.90 -7.10
C THR A 35 17.61 -3.49 -7.14
N VAL A 36 17.24 -2.68 -8.14
CA VAL A 36 15.85 -2.29 -8.39
C VAL A 36 14.94 -3.51 -8.53
N LYS A 37 15.38 -4.53 -9.28
CA LYS A 37 14.59 -5.76 -9.51
C LYS A 37 14.36 -6.51 -8.20
N GLU A 38 15.41 -6.73 -7.41
CA GLU A 38 15.30 -7.43 -6.13
C GLU A 38 14.40 -6.67 -5.16
N THR A 39 14.47 -5.34 -5.14
CA THR A 39 13.61 -4.50 -4.29
C THR A 39 12.14 -4.66 -4.64
N LEU A 40 11.80 -4.70 -5.94
CA LEU A 40 10.43 -4.93 -6.41
C LEU A 40 9.95 -6.35 -6.12
N ASP A 41 10.79 -7.37 -6.36
CA ASP A 41 10.45 -8.78 -6.08
C ASP A 41 10.22 -9.02 -4.58
N PHE A 42 11.04 -8.40 -3.72
CA PHE A 42 10.86 -8.43 -2.26
C PHE A 42 9.55 -7.75 -1.84
N SER A 43 9.30 -6.54 -2.37
CA SER A 43 8.07 -5.79 -2.08
C SER A 43 6.82 -6.57 -2.49
N ALA A 44 6.83 -7.21 -3.66
CA ALA A 44 5.72 -8.06 -4.12
C ALA A 44 5.50 -9.26 -3.20
N SER A 45 6.58 -9.88 -2.70
CA SER A 45 6.49 -11.00 -1.75
C SER A 45 5.87 -10.58 -0.41
N CYS A 46 6.18 -9.39 0.09
CA CYS A 46 5.63 -8.85 1.33
C CYS A 46 4.18 -8.36 1.20
N GLN A 47 3.82 -7.73 0.08
CA GLN A 47 2.47 -7.20 -0.16
C GLN A 47 1.48 -8.27 -0.66
N GLY A 48 1.98 -9.48 -0.92
CA GLY A 48 1.21 -10.62 -1.37
C GLY A 48 0.99 -10.65 -2.88
N VAL A 49 0.55 -11.80 -3.37
CA VAL A 49 0.39 -12.13 -4.81
C VAL A 49 -0.80 -11.43 -5.51
N GLY A 50 -1.34 -10.36 -4.91
CA GLY A 50 -2.63 -9.79 -5.28
C GLY A 50 -3.81 -10.69 -4.91
N ALA A 51 -5.03 -10.23 -5.15
CA ALA A 51 -6.20 -11.09 -5.12
C ALA A 51 -6.05 -12.14 -6.23
N ARG A 52 -5.69 -13.37 -5.87
CA ARG A 52 -5.92 -14.54 -6.73
C ARG A 52 -7.44 -14.69 -6.87
N TYR A 53 -8.01 -14.11 -7.92
CA TYR A 53 -9.30 -14.53 -8.45
C TYR A 53 -9.13 -15.85 -9.20
#